data_AF-A0A9D8XCQ8-F1
#
_entry.id   AF-A0A9D8XCQ8-F1
#
_cell.length_a   1.000
_cell.length_b   1.000
_cell.length_c   1.000
_cell.angle_alpha   90.00
_cell.angle_beta   90.00
_cell.angle_gamma   90.00
#
_symmetry.space_group_name_H-M   'P 1'
#
loop_
_entity.id
_entity.type
_entity.pdbx_description
1 polymer ?
#
loop_
_entity_poly.entity_id
_entity_poly.type
_entity_poly.pdbx_seq_one_letter_code
_entity_poly.pdbx_strand_id
1 'polypeptide(L)'
;MSKRILITFGFVLVFGIAVFVLFYMKGRPEPVLEEKNFSEEVHSYRADDLNSGCALDDKVFCAIERAVKCTMAPEFEGCDKKHVPSFVLGNIKDVVRPTEMSFKIVKIKPIIGEKDIAVYTQSDCDTIWFGLCKERWFIRSARKVMTGR
;
A
#
# COMPACT_ATOMS: atom_id res chain seq x y z
N MET A 1 32.35 -50.27 28.27
CA MET A 1 31.61 -49.04 27.90
C MET A 1 31.39 -49.02 26.38
N SER A 2 30.69 -50.01 25.82
CA SER A 2 29.23 -50.12 25.59
C SER A 2 28.68 -49.17 24.51
N LYS A 3 28.56 -49.70 23.27
CA LYS A 3 27.93 -49.08 22.08
C LYS A 3 26.58 -48.39 22.37
N ARG A 4 25.89 -48.81 23.43
CA ARG A 4 24.64 -48.22 23.90
C ARG A 4 24.81 -46.76 24.33
N ILE A 5 25.94 -46.39 24.93
CA ILE A 5 26.26 -45.02 25.38
C ILE A 5 26.50 -44.10 24.16
N LEU A 6 27.16 -44.61 23.12
CA LEU A 6 27.41 -43.86 21.88
C LEU A 6 26.11 -43.52 21.15
N ILE A 7 25.16 -44.46 21.12
CA ILE A 7 23.84 -44.27 20.51
C ILE A 7 23.01 -43.26 21.31
N THR A 8 23.02 -43.34 22.66
CA THR A 8 22.28 -42.37 23.49
C THR A 8 22.83 -40.96 23.32
N PHE A 9 24.16 -40.80 23.27
CA PHE A 9 24.77 -39.50 23.03
C PHE A 9 24.39 -38.93 21.66
N GLY A 10 24.37 -39.76 20.61
CA GLY A 10 23.93 -39.35 19.28
C GLY A 10 22.49 -38.86 19.25
N PHE A 11 21.57 -39.56 19.92
CA PHE A 11 20.17 -39.14 20.01
C PHE A 11 20.01 -37.82 20.77
N VAL A 12 20.72 -37.64 21.89
CA VAL A 12 20.68 -36.38 22.66
C VAL A 12 21.21 -35.21 21.84
N LEU A 13 22.25 -35.41 21.03
CA LEU A 13 22.83 -34.38 20.18
C LEU A 13 21.87 -33.97 19.05
N VAL A 14 21.22 -34.94 18.39
CA VAL A 14 20.23 -34.68 17.34
C VAL A 14 19.00 -33.98 17.90
N PHE A 15 18.50 -34.42 19.07
CA PHE A 15 17.36 -33.80 19.73
C PHE A 15 17.69 -32.39 20.22
N GLY A 16 18.90 -32.17 20.75
CA GLY A 16 19.40 -30.87 21.14
C GLY A 16 19.47 -29.89 19.97
N ILE A 17 19.95 -30.34 18.80
CA ILE A 17 19.97 -29.52 17.58
C ILE A 17 18.55 -29.20 17.11
N ALA A 18 17.63 -30.17 17.12
CA ALA A 18 16.24 -29.94 16.72
C ALA A 18 15.54 -28.92 17.63
N VAL A 19 15.73 -29.03 18.95
CA VAL A 19 15.19 -28.07 19.93
C VAL A 19 15.84 -26.71 19.76
N PHE A 20 17.16 -26.65 19.53
CA PHE A 20 17.88 -25.40 19.29
C PHE A 20 17.39 -24.69 18.02
N VAL A 21 17.17 -25.41 16.93
CA VAL A 21 16.59 -24.86 15.70
C VAL A 21 15.16 -24.36 15.94
N LEU A 22 14.33 -25.11 16.67
CA LEU A 22 12.98 -24.66 17.04
C LEU A 22 13.02 -23.40 17.90
N PHE A 23 13.97 -23.29 18.83
CA PHE A 23 14.14 -22.10 19.67
C PHE A 23 14.65 -20.89 18.87
N TYR A 24 15.59 -21.10 17.95
CA TYR A 24 16.11 -20.05 17.07
C TYR A 24 15.08 -19.56 16.06
N MET A 25 14.24 -20.44 15.52
CA MET A 25 13.15 -20.06 14.62
C MET A 25 12.02 -19.35 15.36
N LYS A 26 11.79 -19.67 16.64
CA LYS A 26 10.83 -18.98 17.51
C LYS A 26 11.30 -17.59 17.97
N GLY A 27 12.60 -17.31 17.82
CA GLY A 27 13.25 -16.04 18.16
C GLY A 27 13.37 -15.05 17.00
N ARG A 28 12.90 -15.37 15.78
CA ARG A 28 12.62 -14.32 14.80
C ARG A 28 11.35 -13.62 15.28
N PRO A 29 11.41 -12.37 15.77
CA PRO A 29 10.19 -11.59 15.80
C PRO A 29 9.62 -11.67 14.39
N GLU A 30 8.34 -12.05 14.25
CA GLU A 30 7.60 -11.57 13.08
C GLU A 30 7.98 -10.09 12.94
N PRO A 31 8.35 -9.58 11.75
CA PRO A 31 8.56 -8.16 11.61
C PRO A 31 7.28 -7.53 12.14
N VAL A 32 7.34 -6.95 13.34
CA VAL A 32 6.22 -6.25 13.93
C VAL A 32 5.99 -5.14 12.94
N LEU A 33 4.98 -5.36 12.11
CA LEU A 33 4.48 -4.41 11.15
C LEU A 33 4.11 -3.23 12.03
N GLU A 34 4.99 -2.24 12.10
CA GLU A 34 4.69 -1.02 12.79
C GLU A 34 3.48 -0.46 12.04
N GLU A 35 2.29 -0.70 12.60
CA GLU A 35 1.02 -0.21 12.10
C GLU A 35 1.06 1.28 12.38
N LYS A 36 1.75 2.00 11.50
CA LYS A 36 1.81 3.45 11.53
C LYS A 36 0.39 3.89 11.24
N ASN A 37 -0.33 4.28 12.30
CA ASN A 37 -1.63 4.94 12.17
C ASN A 37 -1.35 6.25 11.43
N PHE A 38 -1.65 6.27 10.12
CA PHE A 38 -1.64 7.50 9.36
C PHE A 38 -2.81 8.34 9.88
N SER A 39 -2.52 9.62 10.11
CA SER A 39 -3.45 10.62 10.63
C SER A 39 -4.83 10.48 9.96
N GLU A 40 -5.91 10.50 10.74
CA GLU A 40 -7.31 10.44 10.28
C GLU A 40 -7.76 11.66 9.48
N GLU A 41 -6.82 12.46 8.99
CA GLU A 41 -7.07 13.70 8.28
C GLU A 41 -7.73 13.42 6.93
N VAL A 42 -8.89 14.04 6.73
CA VAL A 42 -9.64 13.96 5.48
C VAL A 42 -9.16 15.09 4.59
N HIS A 43 -8.60 14.72 3.44
CA HIS A 43 -8.15 15.68 2.44
C HIS A 43 -9.19 15.77 1.33
N SER A 44 -9.76 16.97 1.15
CA SER A 44 -10.83 17.25 0.20
C SER A 44 -10.34 18.15 -0.93
N TYR A 45 -10.77 17.85 -2.15
CA TYR A 45 -10.39 18.54 -3.37
C TYR A 45 -11.62 18.83 -4.20
N ARG A 46 -11.57 19.94 -4.93
CA ARG A 46 -12.57 20.33 -5.91
C ARG A 46 -11.94 20.55 -7.27
N ALA A 47 -12.65 20.20 -8.33
CA ALA A 47 -12.13 20.27 -9.70
C ALA A 47 -11.78 21.70 -10.15
N ASP A 48 -12.43 22.71 -9.56
CA ASP A 48 -12.22 24.14 -9.82
C ASP A 48 -11.01 24.73 -9.08
N ASP A 49 -10.47 24.05 -8.07
CA ASP A 49 -9.36 24.53 -7.22
C ASP A 49 -8.19 23.51 -7.16
N LEU A 50 -7.89 22.90 -8.30
CA LEU A 50 -6.78 21.96 -8.39
C LEU A 50 -5.45 22.69 -8.58
N ASN A 51 -4.65 22.70 -7.51
CA ASN A 51 -3.29 23.23 -7.55
C ASN A 51 -2.27 22.22 -8.07
N SER A 52 -1.30 22.70 -8.86
CA SER A 52 -0.18 21.90 -9.35
C SER A 52 0.70 21.43 -8.21
N GLY A 53 1.23 20.21 -8.31
CA GLY A 53 2.09 19.64 -7.29
C GLY A 53 1.33 18.94 -6.17
N CYS A 54 1.99 18.82 -5.02
CA CYS A 54 1.61 17.96 -3.91
C CYS A 54 1.47 18.77 -2.63
N ALA A 55 0.40 18.58 -1.87
CA ALA A 55 0.20 19.33 -0.64
C ALA A 55 1.16 18.92 0.49
N LEU A 56 1.60 17.66 0.48
CA LEU A 56 2.47 17.08 1.51
C LEU A 56 3.74 16.47 0.89
N ASP A 57 4.85 16.56 1.61
CA ASP A 57 6.13 15.89 1.27
C ASP A 57 6.13 14.40 1.67
N ASP A 58 5.02 13.71 1.40
CA ASP A 58 4.90 12.26 1.55
C ASP A 58 4.63 11.64 0.17
N LYS A 59 5.54 10.76 -0.27
CA LYS A 59 5.47 10.14 -1.60
C LYS A 59 4.22 9.30 -1.81
N VAL A 60 3.72 8.66 -0.76
CA VAL A 60 2.51 7.84 -0.81
C VAL A 60 1.28 8.72 -0.90
N PHE A 61 1.22 9.74 -0.04
CA PHE A 61 0.18 10.76 -0.11
C PHE A 61 0.12 11.38 -1.51
N CYS A 62 1.29 11.71 -2.06
CA CYS A 62 1.39 12.34 -3.36
C CYS A 62 0.90 11.49 -4.52
N ALA A 63 1.15 10.18 -4.46
CA ALA A 63 0.63 9.24 -5.44
C ALA A 63 -0.91 9.19 -5.40
N ILE A 64 -1.50 9.24 -4.20
CA ILE A 64 -2.96 9.21 -4.02
C ILE A 64 -3.57 10.53 -4.44
N GLU A 65 -3.02 11.66 -3.97
CA GLU A 65 -3.46 13.01 -4.34
C GLU A 65 -3.42 13.17 -5.86
N ARG A 66 -2.34 12.73 -6.52
CA ARG A 66 -2.27 12.75 -7.99
C ARG A 66 -3.36 11.89 -8.62
N ALA A 67 -3.60 10.68 -8.14
CA ALA A 67 -4.66 9.83 -8.67
C ALA A 67 -6.07 10.48 -8.49
N VAL A 68 -6.30 11.17 -7.38
CA VAL A 68 -7.52 11.97 -7.14
C VAL A 68 -7.64 13.11 -8.16
N LYS A 69 -6.61 13.94 -8.30
CA LYS A 69 -6.60 15.05 -9.28
C LYS A 69 -6.83 14.55 -10.70
N CYS A 70 -6.16 13.47 -11.11
CA CYS A 70 -6.32 12.88 -12.44
C CYS A 70 -7.67 12.21 -12.67
N THR A 71 -8.36 11.80 -11.60
CA THR A 71 -9.73 11.30 -11.66
C THR A 71 -10.69 12.44 -11.98
N MET A 72 -10.49 13.62 -11.40
CA MET A 72 -11.36 14.78 -11.61
C MET A 72 -11.04 15.51 -12.93
N ALA A 73 -9.75 15.71 -13.22
CA ALA A 73 -9.23 16.40 -14.39
C ALA A 73 -8.10 15.58 -15.06
N PRO A 74 -8.38 14.75 -16.08
CA PRO A 74 -7.36 13.91 -16.71
C PRO A 74 -6.36 14.71 -17.56
N GLU A 75 -6.72 15.91 -17.99
CA GLU A 75 -5.85 16.86 -18.68
C GLU A 75 -4.83 17.56 -17.75
N PHE A 76 -4.92 17.32 -16.44
CA PHE A 76 -4.01 17.93 -15.48
C PHE A 76 -2.56 17.45 -15.64
N GLU A 77 -1.59 18.31 -15.31
CA GLU A 77 -0.17 17.99 -15.48
C GLU A 77 0.23 16.81 -14.58
N GLY A 78 0.89 15.80 -15.16
CA GLY A 78 1.30 14.57 -14.47
C GLY A 78 0.27 13.44 -14.51
N CYS A 79 -0.85 13.61 -15.22
CA CYS A 79 -1.86 12.58 -15.47
C CYS A 79 -1.54 11.74 -16.69
N ASP A 80 -0.51 10.91 -16.59
CA ASP A 80 -0.13 9.97 -17.63
C ASP A 80 -0.05 8.53 -17.11
N LYS A 81 -0.09 7.58 -18.05
CA LYS A 81 -0.12 6.13 -17.76
C LYS A 81 1.12 5.63 -17.01
N LYS A 82 2.20 6.42 -16.94
CA LYS A 82 3.40 6.05 -16.16
C LYS A 82 3.20 6.34 -14.68
N HIS A 83 2.41 7.36 -14.34
CA HIS A 83 2.24 7.82 -12.96
C HIS A 83 0.91 7.41 -12.34
N VAL A 84 -0.15 7.20 -13.14
CA VAL A 84 -1.45 6.76 -12.65
C VAL A 84 -1.97 5.55 -13.43
N PRO A 85 -2.75 4.65 -12.78
CA PRO A 85 -3.37 3.53 -13.47
C PRO A 85 -4.28 3.98 -14.63
N SER A 86 -4.32 3.22 -15.72
CA SER A 86 -5.08 3.57 -16.92
C SER A 86 -6.58 3.81 -16.70
N PHE A 87 -7.18 3.20 -15.68
CA PHE A 87 -8.61 3.40 -15.37
C PHE A 87 -8.91 4.77 -14.79
N VAL A 88 -7.94 5.43 -14.12
CA VAL A 88 -8.05 6.82 -13.66
C VAL A 88 -8.20 7.77 -14.85
N LEU A 89 -7.49 7.47 -15.93
CA LEU A 89 -7.48 8.27 -17.16
C LEU A 89 -8.63 7.91 -18.11
N GLY A 90 -9.51 6.97 -17.74
CA GLY A 90 -10.61 6.53 -18.60
C GLY A 90 -11.52 7.69 -18.96
N ASN A 91 -11.75 7.92 -20.25
CA ASN A 91 -12.79 8.85 -20.72
C ASN A 91 -13.93 7.99 -21.28
N ILE A 92 -14.86 7.65 -20.39
CA ILE A 92 -16.03 6.84 -20.75
C ILE A 92 -17.17 7.81 -20.97
N LYS A 93 -17.75 7.77 -22.17
CA LYS A 93 -18.72 8.76 -22.68
C LYS A 93 -19.99 8.88 -21.84
N ASP A 94 -20.21 7.98 -20.88
CA ASP A 94 -21.41 7.90 -20.06
C ASP A 94 -21.13 7.93 -18.55
N VAL A 95 -19.88 8.15 -18.12
CA VAL A 95 -19.51 8.23 -16.70
C VAL A 95 -19.12 9.67 -16.36
N VAL A 96 -19.92 10.30 -15.50
CA VAL A 96 -19.66 11.65 -15.01
C VAL A 96 -18.49 11.61 -14.02
N ARG A 97 -17.44 12.38 -14.34
CA ARG A 97 -16.27 12.58 -13.48
C ARG A 97 -16.70 13.30 -12.20
N PRO A 98 -16.10 12.98 -11.04
CA PRO A 98 -16.41 13.66 -9.80
C PRO A 98 -15.90 15.11 -9.82
N THR A 99 -16.72 16.05 -9.35
CA THR A 99 -16.32 17.47 -9.20
C THR A 99 -15.78 17.77 -7.81
N GLU A 100 -16.13 16.93 -6.83
CA GLU A 100 -15.60 16.96 -5.47
C GLU A 100 -15.17 15.56 -5.05
N MET A 101 -13.96 15.45 -4.50
CA MET A 101 -13.42 14.18 -4.05
C MET A 101 -12.62 14.39 -2.76
N SER A 102 -12.86 13.53 -1.78
CA SER A 102 -12.12 13.49 -0.53
C SER A 102 -11.53 12.12 -0.29
N PHE A 103 -10.40 12.06 0.40
CA PHE A 103 -9.81 10.80 0.83
C PHE A 103 -9.13 10.91 2.19
N LYS A 104 -9.07 9.79 2.88
CA LYS A 104 -8.23 9.57 4.06
C LYS A 104 -7.45 8.27 3.94
N ILE A 105 -6.21 8.28 4.40
CA ILE A 105 -5.37 7.09 4.45
C ILE A 105 -5.66 6.38 5.76
N VAL A 106 -6.30 5.22 5.69
CA VAL A 106 -6.72 4.46 6.88
C VAL A 106 -5.60 3.55 7.36
N LYS A 107 -4.83 2.97 6.45
CA LYS A 107 -3.78 2.01 6.80
C LYS A 107 -2.74 1.88 5.71
N ILE A 108 -1.48 1.67 6.09
CA ILE A 108 -0.43 1.21 5.18
C ILE A 108 0.14 -0.10 5.72
N LYS A 109 0.23 -1.12 4.86
CA LYS A 109 0.85 -2.41 5.19
C LYS A 109 1.91 -2.73 4.14
N PRO A 110 3.15 -3.08 4.48
CA PRO A 110 4.05 -3.67 3.51
C PRO A 110 3.57 -5.08 3.14
N ILE A 111 3.77 -5.47 1.89
CA ILE A 111 3.38 -6.79 1.39
C ILE A 111 4.54 -7.75 1.64
N ILE A 112 4.31 -8.76 2.49
CA ILE A 112 5.33 -9.74 2.87
C ILE A 112 5.80 -10.51 1.62
N GLY A 113 7.11 -10.52 1.37
CA GLY A 113 7.71 -11.18 0.20
C GLY A 113 7.77 -10.31 -1.05
N GLU A 114 7.16 -9.12 -1.04
CA GLU A 114 7.24 -8.14 -2.12
C GLU A 114 7.94 -6.87 -1.63
N LYS A 115 8.37 -6.07 -2.60
CA LYS A 115 8.94 -4.74 -2.37
C LYS A 115 7.84 -3.66 -2.34
N ASP A 116 6.59 -4.05 -2.47
CA ASP A 116 5.44 -3.15 -2.56
C ASP A 116 4.78 -2.92 -1.20
N ILE A 117 4.09 -1.79 -1.10
CA ILE A 117 3.23 -1.45 0.03
C ILE A 117 1.78 -1.43 -0.43
N ALA A 118 0.91 -1.89 0.45
CA ALA A 118 -0.54 -1.82 0.37
C ALA A 118 -1.00 -0.56 1.09
N VAL A 119 -1.67 0.33 0.36
CA VAL A 119 -2.27 1.53 0.95
C VAL A 119 -3.78 1.39 0.92
N TYR A 120 -4.39 1.49 2.09
CA TYR A 120 -5.83 1.43 2.28
C TYR A 120 -6.32 2.86 2.47
N THR A 121 -7.18 3.28 1.56
CA THR A 121 -7.80 4.59 1.60
C THR A 121 -9.31 4.44 1.76
N GLN A 122 -9.93 5.44 2.37
CA GLN A 122 -11.37 5.62 2.34
C GLN A 122 -11.64 6.95 1.66
N SER A 123 -12.43 6.92 0.59
CA SER A 123 -12.71 8.10 -0.22
C SER A 123 -14.20 8.30 -0.41
N ASP A 124 -14.58 9.56 -0.57
CA ASP A 124 -15.95 9.99 -0.82
C ASP A 124 -15.98 11.02 -1.95
N CYS A 125 -17.00 10.94 -2.80
CA CYS A 125 -17.15 11.80 -3.97
C CYS A 125 -18.63 12.03 -4.28
N ASP A 126 -18.90 13.09 -5.03
CA ASP A 126 -20.22 13.40 -5.57
C ASP A 126 -20.71 12.32 -6.57
N THR A 127 -19.82 11.72 -7.35
CA THR A 127 -20.16 10.67 -8.34
C THR A 127 -19.59 9.29 -8.02
N ILE A 128 -19.98 8.27 -8.80
CA ILE A 128 -19.41 6.93 -8.74
C ILE A 128 -18.31 6.83 -9.79
N TRP A 129 -17.07 6.59 -9.36
CA TRP A 129 -15.92 6.44 -10.27
C TRP A 129 -15.07 5.23 -9.89
N PHE A 130 -15.13 4.16 -10.69
CA PHE A 130 -14.25 2.97 -10.67
C PHE A 130 -13.69 2.52 -9.30
N GLY A 131 -14.54 2.44 -8.26
CA GLY A 131 -14.14 2.05 -6.91
C GLY A 131 -13.24 3.05 -6.18
N LEU A 132 -12.84 4.15 -6.82
CA LEU A 132 -12.14 5.28 -6.22
C LEU A 132 -13.06 6.16 -5.39
N CYS A 133 -14.38 6.06 -5.60
CA CYS A 133 -15.38 6.87 -4.93
C CYS A 133 -16.39 5.98 -4.21
N LYS A 134 -16.73 6.34 -2.97
CA LYS A 134 -17.70 5.65 -2.09
C LYS A 134 -17.30 4.24 -1.64
N GLU A 135 -16.04 3.84 -1.88
CA GLU A 135 -15.51 2.53 -1.49
C GLU A 135 -14.07 2.64 -0.93
N ARG A 136 -13.58 1.53 -0.34
CA ARG A 136 -12.16 1.41 0.02
C ARG A 136 -11.38 0.89 -1.17
N TRP A 137 -10.50 1.71 -1.73
CA TRP A 137 -9.62 1.29 -2.80
C TRP A 137 -8.20 1.07 -2.34
N PHE A 138 -7.57 0.12 -3.04
CA PHE A 138 -6.26 -0.43 -2.76
C PHE A 138 -5.33 -0.07 -3.91
N ILE A 139 -4.29 0.70 -3.61
CA ILE A 139 -3.21 0.91 -4.56
C ILE A 139 -2.15 -0.15 -4.29
N ARG A 140 -2.08 -1.18 -5.15
CA ARG A 140 -0.92 -2.08 -5.21
C ARG A 140 0.18 -1.36 -5.95
N SER A 141 1.34 -1.22 -5.31
CA SER A 141 2.53 -0.59 -5.86
C SER A 141 2.48 0.94 -5.85
N ALA A 142 2.75 1.50 -4.67
CA ALA A 142 3.35 2.83 -4.62
C ALA A 142 4.75 2.84 -5.27
N ARG A 143 5.41 1.69 -5.53
CA ARG A 143 6.75 1.65 -6.11
C ARG A 143 6.78 1.97 -7.61
N LYS A 144 5.82 1.48 -8.42
CA LYS A 144 5.75 1.83 -9.85
C LYS A 144 5.44 3.31 -10.09
N VAL A 145 4.75 3.96 -9.15
CA VAL A 145 4.54 5.41 -9.13
C VAL A 145 5.76 6.16 -8.56
N MET A 146 6.53 5.54 -7.65
CA MET A 146 7.73 6.12 -7.03
C MET A 146 9.01 6.00 -7.88
N THR A 147 9.04 5.14 -8.90
CA THR A 147 10.16 5.06 -9.83
C THR A 147 9.62 5.33 -11.22
N GLY A 148 9.78 6.55 -11.74
CA GLY A 148 9.59 6.84 -13.15
C GLY A 148 10.57 6.02 -14.00
N ARG A 149 10.25 4.75 -14.20
CA ARG A 149 10.96 3.77 -15.03
C ARG A 149 10.01 2.68 -15.48
#